data_AF-A0A2N2XV38-F1
#
_entry.id   AF-A0A2N2XV38-F1
#
_cell.length_a   1.000
_cell.length_b   1.000
_cell.length_c   1.000
_cell.angle_alpha   90.00
_cell.angle_beta   90.00
_cell.angle_gamma   90.00
#
_symmetry.space_group_name_H-M   'P 1'
#
loop_
_entity.id
_entity.type
_entity.pdbx_description
1 polymer ?
#
loop_
_entity_poly.entity_id
_entity_poly.type
_entity_poly.pdbx_seq_one_letter_code
_entity_poly.pdbx_strand_id
1 'polypeptide(L)'
;LLSIKGKQSVDTFHRKLGIIMWENVGMGRNEAGLKLAIEKIQLLREEFWKDVRVVGSKTGVNQELEKALRLIDYLELGELMARDALLRNESCGGHFREEYQTEDGEALRDDQNYKYVSAWEYKPGDVPEKHIEPLNYEFIEVKTRNYKV
;
A
#
# COMPACT_ATOMS: atom_id res chain seq x y z
N LEU A 1 9.18 8.15 20.36
CA LEU A 1 9.87 8.79 19.20
C LEU A 1 11.09 9.62 19.62
N LEU A 2 10.96 10.79 20.27
CA LEU A 2 12.12 11.64 20.64
C LEU A 2 13.15 10.99 21.59
N SER A 3 12.75 9.93 22.31
CA SER A 3 13.64 9.12 23.13
C SER A 3 14.56 8.20 22.33
N ILE A 4 14.19 7.87 21.08
CA ILE A 4 14.98 7.00 20.21
C ILE A 4 16.21 7.80 19.75
N LYS A 5 17.40 7.29 20.05
CA LYS A 5 18.70 7.91 19.73
C LYS A 5 19.36 7.20 18.56
N GLY A 6 18.58 6.94 17.51
CA GLY A 6 19.04 6.32 16.29
C GLY A 6 20.00 7.20 15.48
N LYS A 7 20.41 6.70 14.32
CA LYS A 7 21.38 7.35 13.44
C LYS A 7 20.74 7.86 12.14
N GLN A 8 19.59 7.32 11.74
CA GLN A 8 18.97 7.62 10.46
C GLN A 8 17.89 8.72 10.58
N SER A 9 17.86 9.64 9.62
CA SER A 9 16.83 10.68 9.57
C SER A 9 15.48 10.10 9.14
N VAL A 10 14.39 10.80 9.47
CA VAL A 10 13.04 10.47 9.01
C VAL A 10 12.98 10.39 7.47
N ASP A 11 13.66 11.30 6.77
CA ASP A 11 13.75 11.29 5.29
C ASP A 11 14.36 10.02 4.74
N THR A 12 15.34 9.43 5.45
CA THR A 12 15.99 8.21 4.99
C THR A 12 14.99 7.07 4.93
N PHE A 13 14.17 6.93 5.98
CA PHE A 13 13.08 5.94 6.02
C PHE A 13 11.99 6.25 5.00
N HIS A 14 11.60 7.52 4.85
CA HIS A 14 10.58 7.92 3.88
C HIS A 14 11.01 7.60 2.45
N ARG A 15 12.28 7.87 2.10
CA ARG A 15 12.83 7.52 0.79
C ARG A 15 12.88 6.01 0.58
N LYS A 16 13.30 5.23 1.59
CA LYS A 16 13.29 3.76 1.52
C LYS A 16 11.89 3.22 1.25
N LEU A 17 10.88 3.71 1.97
CA LEU A 17 9.48 3.35 1.73
C LEU A 17 9.05 3.72 0.30
N GLY A 18 9.36 4.93 -0.14
CA GLY A 18 9.03 5.39 -1.50
C GLY A 18 9.61 4.49 -2.59
N ILE A 19 10.87 4.03 -2.43
CA ILE A 19 11.51 3.10 -3.37
C ILE A 19 10.77 1.76 -3.38
N ILE A 20 10.44 1.19 -2.20
CA ILE A 20 9.70 -0.08 -2.12
C ILE A 20 8.35 0.02 -2.85
N MET A 21 7.59 1.09 -2.58
CA MET A 21 6.29 1.33 -3.20
C MET A 21 6.40 1.53 -4.71
N TRP A 22 7.38 2.30 -5.16
CA TRP A 22 7.62 2.56 -6.59
C TRP A 22 7.95 1.28 -7.36
N GLU A 23 8.85 0.45 -6.82
CA GLU A 23 9.34 -0.76 -7.48
C GLU A 23 8.31 -1.90 -7.49
N ASN A 24 7.46 -2.00 -6.46
CA ASN A 24 6.68 -3.22 -6.22
C ASN A 24 5.16 -3.01 -6.12
N VAL A 25 4.70 -1.77 -5.90
CA VAL A 25 3.27 -1.42 -5.73
C VAL A 25 2.88 -0.28 -6.68
N GLY A 26 3.66 -0.11 -7.76
CA GLY A 26 3.49 0.94 -8.76
C GLY A 26 2.31 0.67 -9.71
N MET A 27 2.49 1.11 -10.97
CA MET A 27 1.48 0.98 -12.02
C MET A 27 1.24 -0.48 -12.40
N GLY A 28 2.31 -1.19 -12.76
CA GLY A 28 2.30 -2.65 -12.92
C GLY A 28 2.65 -3.34 -11.61
N ARG A 29 1.97 -4.46 -11.34
CA ARG A 29 2.13 -5.24 -10.11
C ARG A 29 2.15 -6.72 -10.47
N ASN A 30 2.85 -7.50 -9.66
CA ASN A 30 2.78 -8.95 -9.71
C ASN A 30 2.92 -9.54 -8.30
N GLU A 31 2.52 -10.79 -8.13
CA GLU A 31 2.44 -11.50 -6.86
C GLU A 31 3.79 -11.50 -6.13
N ALA A 32 4.88 -11.75 -6.86
CA ALA A 32 6.22 -11.79 -6.31
C ALA A 32 6.65 -10.42 -5.75
N GLY A 33 6.45 -9.36 -6.53
CA GLY A 33 6.74 -7.99 -6.12
C GLY A 33 5.90 -7.57 -4.91
N LEU A 34 4.60 -7.86 -4.92
CA LEU A 34 3.70 -7.52 -3.83
C LEU A 34 4.07 -8.22 -2.51
N LYS A 35 4.41 -9.52 -2.56
CA LYS A 35 4.92 -10.25 -1.38
C LYS A 35 6.23 -9.63 -0.87
N LEU A 36 7.15 -9.31 -1.78
CA LEU A 36 8.42 -8.67 -1.43
C LEU A 36 8.21 -7.28 -0.81
N ALA A 37 7.24 -6.51 -1.29
CA ALA A 37 6.90 -5.20 -0.73
C ALA A 37 6.44 -5.32 0.72
N ILE A 38 5.54 -6.26 1.01
CA ILE A 38 5.03 -6.51 2.37
C ILE A 38 6.19 -6.82 3.32
N GLU A 39 7.05 -7.78 2.95
CA GLU A 39 8.21 -8.17 3.75
C GLU A 39 9.16 -6.98 3.99
N LYS A 40 9.53 -6.26 2.91
CA LYS A 40 10.45 -5.11 3.01
C LYS A 40 9.86 -3.99 3.88
N ILE A 41 8.56 -3.73 3.81
CA ILE A 41 7.91 -2.70 4.62
C ILE A 41 7.87 -3.12 6.10
N GLN A 42 7.60 -4.39 6.41
CA GLN A 42 7.65 -4.90 7.78
C GLN A 42 9.04 -4.73 8.39
N LEU A 43 10.09 -5.14 7.67
CA LEU A 43 11.48 -4.92 8.09
C LEU A 43 11.81 -3.43 8.25
N LEU A 44 11.33 -2.58 7.35
CA LEU A 44 11.53 -1.13 7.42
C LEU A 44 10.83 -0.50 8.64
N ARG A 45 9.64 -0.99 9.02
CA ARG A 45 8.92 -0.57 10.24
C ARG A 45 9.72 -0.92 11.50
N GLU A 46 10.27 -2.13 11.56
CA GLU A 46 11.14 -2.55 12.67
C GLU A 46 12.41 -1.68 12.73
N GLU A 47 13.06 -1.46 11.59
CA GLU A 47 14.25 -0.60 11.48
C GLU A 47 13.94 0.84 11.93
N PHE A 48 12.79 1.38 11.56
CA PHE A 48 12.35 2.72 11.95
C PHE A 48 12.28 2.86 13.47
N TRP A 49 11.61 1.95 14.18
CA TRP A 49 11.48 2.01 15.64
C TRP A 49 12.81 1.81 16.38
N LYS A 50 13.78 1.15 15.73
CA LYS A 50 15.11 0.92 16.29
C LYS A 50 16.08 2.09 16.06
N ASP A 51 16.05 2.71 14.89
CA ASP A 51 17.15 3.56 14.42
C ASP A 51 16.74 4.95 13.88
N VAL A 52 15.47 5.34 14.02
CA VAL A 52 15.06 6.71 13.69
C VAL A 52 15.64 7.74 14.67
N ARG A 53 16.17 8.82 14.12
CA ARG A 53 16.60 10.02 14.85
C ARG A 53 15.66 11.17 14.53
N VAL A 54 14.85 11.55 15.52
CA VAL A 54 14.01 12.76 15.45
C VAL A 54 14.69 13.86 16.26
N VAL A 55 15.05 14.97 15.60
CA VAL A 55 15.71 16.12 16.23
C VAL A 55 14.68 17.12 16.79
N GLY A 56 15.14 18.10 17.57
CA GLY A 56 14.30 19.12 18.18
C GLY A 56 13.77 18.74 19.57
N SER A 57 12.79 19.53 20.05
CA SER A 57 12.20 19.38 21.38
C SER A 57 10.77 18.84 21.31
N LYS A 58 10.26 18.39 22.46
CA LYS A 58 8.83 18.10 22.67
C LYS A 58 7.99 19.36 22.95
N THR A 59 8.66 20.48 23.24
CA THR A 59 8.02 21.76 23.58
C THR A 59 7.95 22.65 22.35
N GLY A 60 6.77 23.14 22.01
CA GLY A 60 6.54 23.94 20.80
C GLY A 60 6.41 23.07 19.53
N VAL A 61 6.36 23.73 18.38
CA VAL A 61 6.22 23.06 17.07
C VAL A 61 7.52 22.35 16.71
N ASN A 62 7.42 21.07 16.34
CA ASN A 62 8.55 20.26 15.88
C ASN A 62 8.17 19.53 14.60
N GLN A 63 8.58 20.10 13.46
CA GLN A 63 8.27 19.57 12.13
C GLN A 63 8.88 18.18 11.89
N GLU A 64 10.04 17.88 12.47
CA GLU A 64 10.66 16.55 12.34
C GLU A 64 9.86 15.49 13.10
N LEU A 65 9.26 15.86 14.25
CA LEU A 65 8.32 14.98 14.94
C LEU A 65 7.04 14.77 14.14
N GLU A 66 6.43 15.83 13.60
CA GLU A 66 5.23 15.73 12.74
C GLU A 66 5.47 14.85 11.51
N LYS A 67 6.65 14.98 10.90
CA LYS A 67 7.08 14.17 9.77
C LYS A 67 7.27 12.71 10.16
N ALA A 68 7.88 12.43 11.33
CA ALA A 68 8.03 11.07 11.83
C ALA A 68 6.67 10.41 12.11
N LEU A 69 5.72 11.16 12.67
CA LEU A 69 4.36 10.70 12.91
C LEU A 69 3.65 10.34 11.59
N ARG A 70 3.69 11.23 10.60
CA ARG A 70 3.12 10.92 9.26
C ARG A 70 3.76 9.71 8.62
N LEU A 71 5.08 9.54 8.76
CA LEU A 71 5.78 8.40 8.19
C LEU A 71 5.35 7.07 8.83
N ILE A 72 5.02 7.05 10.13
CA ILE A 72 4.47 5.85 10.77
C ILE A 72 3.18 5.43 10.08
N ASP A 73 2.27 6.38 9.83
CA ASP A 73 1.02 6.12 9.12
C ASP A 73 1.28 5.63 7.69
N TYR A 74 2.25 6.22 6.99
CA TYR A 74 2.60 5.81 5.62
C TYR A 74 3.20 4.41 5.55
N LEU A 75 4.00 4.00 6.54
CA LEU A 75 4.55 2.65 6.58
C LEU A 75 3.43 1.61 6.74
N GLU A 76 2.43 1.89 7.57
CA GLU A 76 1.27 1.01 7.76
C GLU A 76 0.37 0.99 6.51
N LEU A 77 0.06 2.17 5.98
CA LEU A 77 -0.76 2.29 4.77
C LEU A 77 -0.09 1.65 3.55
N GLY A 78 1.23 1.80 3.40
CA GLY A 78 1.99 1.18 2.31
C GLY A 78 1.92 -0.35 2.34
N GLU A 79 2.06 -0.95 3.52
CA GLU A 79 1.88 -2.39 3.69
C GLU A 79 0.43 -2.81 3.36
N LEU A 80 -0.56 -2.05 3.82
CA LEU A 80 -1.97 -2.30 3.56
C LEU A 80 -2.29 -2.26 2.06
N MET A 81 -1.76 -1.28 1.33
CA MET A 81 -1.91 -1.18 -0.12
C MET A 81 -1.32 -2.40 -0.84
N ALA A 82 -0.14 -2.88 -0.42
CA ALA A 82 0.47 -4.07 -1.00
C ALA A 82 -0.35 -5.33 -0.70
N ARG A 83 -0.89 -5.47 0.52
CA ARG A 83 -1.78 -6.58 0.92
C ARG A 83 -3.09 -6.59 0.14
N ASP A 84 -3.74 -5.43 0.03
CA ASP A 84 -4.98 -5.30 -0.75
C ASP A 84 -4.75 -5.67 -2.21
N ALA A 85 -3.66 -5.17 -2.80
CA ALA A 85 -3.31 -5.49 -4.17
C ALA A 85 -2.95 -6.97 -4.36
N LEU A 86 -2.34 -7.63 -3.36
CA LEU A 86 -2.01 -9.05 -3.43
C LEU A 86 -3.25 -9.93 -3.39
N LEU A 87 -4.26 -9.56 -2.61
CA LEU A 87 -5.51 -10.32 -2.47
C LEU A 87 -6.50 -10.09 -3.61
N ARG A 88 -6.25 -9.08 -4.45
CA ARG A 88 -7.06 -8.78 -5.63
C ARG A 88 -6.39 -9.35 -6.88
N ASN A 89 -6.83 -10.53 -7.29
CA ASN A 89 -6.28 -11.25 -8.44
C ASN A 89 -7.07 -10.93 -9.73
N GLU A 90 -7.06 -9.66 -10.12
CA GLU A 90 -7.62 -9.16 -11.38
C GLU A 90 -6.83 -7.92 -11.84
N SER A 91 -7.11 -7.40 -13.04
CA SER A 91 -6.76 -6.01 -13.38
C SER A 91 -8.02 -5.20 -13.61
N CYS A 92 -8.17 -4.11 -12.84
CA CYS A 92 -9.32 -3.22 -12.93
C CYS A 92 -8.92 -1.77 -12.66
N GLY A 93 -9.08 -0.90 -13.66
CA GLY A 93 -8.77 0.52 -13.54
C GLY A 93 -7.28 0.77 -13.24
N GLY A 94 -6.99 1.49 -12.15
CA GLY A 94 -5.61 1.78 -11.71
C GLY A 94 -4.94 0.63 -10.94
N HIS A 95 -5.64 -0.48 -10.72
CA HIS A 95 -5.05 -1.72 -10.21
C HIS A 95 -4.74 -2.63 -11.39
N PHE A 96 -3.46 -2.74 -11.76
CA PHE A 96 -3.02 -3.56 -12.88
C PHE A 96 -2.05 -4.64 -12.42
N ARG A 97 -2.48 -5.89 -12.56
CA ARG A 97 -1.71 -7.09 -12.28
C ARG A 97 -1.27 -7.69 -13.61
N GLU A 98 0.03 -7.80 -13.80
CA GLU A 98 0.64 -8.27 -15.06
C GLU A 98 0.20 -9.71 -15.39
N GLU A 99 -0.18 -10.49 -14.40
CA GLU A 99 -0.69 -11.85 -14.56
C GLU A 99 -2.16 -11.90 -14.99
N TYR A 100 -2.88 -10.77 -14.86
CA TYR A 100 -4.30 -10.62 -15.18
C TYR A 100 -4.48 -9.55 -16.25
N GLN A 101 -3.89 -9.77 -17.41
CA GLN A 101 -4.08 -8.95 -18.60
C GLN A 101 -4.47 -9.82 -19.80
N THR A 102 -5.11 -9.23 -20.80
CA THR A 102 -5.38 -9.91 -22.07
C THR A 102 -4.08 -10.15 -22.84
N GLU A 103 -4.12 -10.98 -23.88
CA GLU A 103 -2.96 -11.17 -24.80
C GLU A 103 -2.46 -9.85 -25.40
N ASP A 104 -3.37 -8.88 -25.51
CA ASP A 104 -3.15 -7.54 -26.04
C ASP A 104 -2.62 -6.53 -25.02
N GLY A 105 -2.40 -6.94 -23.76
CA GLY A 105 -1.89 -6.09 -22.68
C GLY A 105 -2.95 -5.22 -21.98
N GLU A 106 -4.24 -5.46 -22.22
CA GLU A 106 -5.33 -4.72 -21.59
C GLU A 106 -5.71 -5.34 -20.23
N ALA A 107 -6.26 -4.52 -19.33
CA ALA A 107 -6.72 -4.98 -18.02
C ALA A 107 -7.81 -6.07 -18.16
N LEU A 108 -7.56 -7.26 -17.60
CA LEU A 108 -8.53 -8.34 -17.52
C LEU A 108 -9.28 -8.26 -16.18
N ARG A 109 -10.44 -7.59 -16.18
CA ARG A 109 -11.32 -7.45 -15.01
C ARG A 109 -12.12 -8.73 -14.77
N ASP A 110 -12.28 -9.12 -13.51
CA ASP A 110 -13.07 -10.30 -13.12
C ASP A 110 -14.29 -9.88 -12.30
N ASP A 111 -15.40 -9.67 -13.03
CA ASP A 111 -16.69 -9.26 -12.48
C ASP A 111 -17.41 -10.37 -11.68
N GLN A 112 -16.93 -11.62 -11.71
CA GLN A 112 -17.51 -12.72 -10.93
C GLN A 112 -16.97 -12.74 -9.51
N ASN A 113 -15.65 -12.59 -9.35
CA ASN A 113 -15.00 -12.74 -8.05
C ASN A 113 -14.67 -11.40 -7.37
N TYR A 114 -14.43 -10.33 -8.15
CA TYR A 114 -13.90 -9.07 -7.61
C TYR A 114 -14.82 -7.86 -7.78
N LYS A 115 -16.12 -8.09 -7.99
CA LYS A 115 -17.15 -7.06 -8.04
C LYS A 115 -17.54 -6.56 -6.64
N TYR A 116 -16.57 -5.99 -5.94
CA TYR A 116 -16.72 -5.50 -4.57
C TYR A 116 -15.71 -4.39 -4.24
N VAL A 117 -16.00 -3.66 -3.16
CA VAL A 117 -15.06 -2.76 -2.48
C VAL A 117 -14.47 -3.48 -1.28
N SER A 118 -13.14 -3.42 -1.12
CA SER A 118 -12.46 -3.84 0.10
C SER A 118 -12.42 -2.67 1.08
N ALA A 119 -12.87 -2.91 2.31
CA ALA A 119 -12.67 -2.02 3.44
C ALA A 119 -11.79 -2.74 4.46
N TRP A 120 -10.84 -2.02 5.05
CA TRP A 120 -9.86 -2.61 5.95
C TRP A 120 -9.99 -2.02 7.34
N GLU A 121 -10.21 -2.88 8.33
CA GLU A 121 -10.27 -2.51 9.74
C GLU A 121 -8.89 -2.64 10.37
N TYR A 122 -8.45 -1.58 11.04
CA TYR A 122 -7.21 -1.57 11.78
C TYR A 122 -7.31 -2.46 13.03
N LYS A 123 -6.39 -3.42 13.15
CA LYS A 123 -6.20 -4.27 14.34
C LYS A 123 -4.81 -4.00 14.94
N PRO A 124 -4.71 -3.35 16.11
CA PRO A 124 -3.42 -3.04 16.71
C PRO A 124 -2.58 -4.31 16.95
N GLY A 125 -1.41 -4.38 16.31
CA GLY A 125 -0.46 -5.49 16.48
C GLY A 125 -0.81 -6.78 15.73
N ASP A 126 -1.83 -6.76 14.88
CA ASP A 126 -2.26 -7.91 14.07
C ASP A 126 -2.39 -7.52 12.58
N VAL A 127 -2.64 -8.50 11.72
CA VAL A 127 -2.99 -8.27 10.32
C VAL A 127 -4.35 -7.56 10.28
N PRO A 128 -4.50 -6.45 9.50
CA PRO A 128 -5.77 -5.76 9.39
C PRO A 128 -6.84 -6.68 8.82
N GLU A 129 -8.09 -6.50 9.25
CA GLU A 129 -9.20 -7.36 8.85
C GLU A 129 -9.86 -6.80 7.57
N LYS A 130 -10.04 -7.64 6.55
CA LYS A 130 -10.68 -7.26 5.29
C LYS A 130 -12.18 -7.50 5.36
N HIS A 131 -12.95 -6.44 5.20
CA HIS A 131 -14.38 -6.43 4.96
C HIS A 131 -14.66 -6.28 3.47
N ILE A 132 -15.69 -6.96 2.98
CA ILE A 132 -16.09 -6.95 1.57
C ILE A 132 -17.50 -6.38 1.45
N GLU A 133 -17.65 -5.33 0.65
CA GLU A 133 -18.95 -4.77 0.28
C GLU A 133 -19.24 -5.05 -1.20
N PRO A 134 -20.23 -5.90 -1.53
CA PRO A 134 -20.58 -6.23 -2.91
C PRO A 134 -21.11 -5.00 -3.68
N LEU A 135 -20.70 -4.86 -4.94
CA LEU A 135 -21.19 -3.80 -5.82
C LEU A 135 -22.39 -4.28 -6.64
N ASN A 136 -23.58 -3.80 -6.31
CA ASN A 136 -24.83 -4.11 -7.01
C ASN A 136 -25.24 -2.92 -7.90
N TYR A 137 -25.32 -3.15 -9.21
CA TYR A 137 -25.72 -2.14 -10.19
C TYR A 137 -27.13 -2.45 -10.68
N GLU A 138 -28.08 -1.54 -10.42
CA GLU A 138 -29.49 -1.73 -10.79
C GLU A 138 -29.84 -1.10 -12.14
N PHE A 139 -29.27 0.07 -12.43
CA PHE A 139 -29.67 0.90 -13.57
C PHE A 139 -28.71 0.82 -14.76
N ILE A 140 -27.58 0.14 -14.62
CA ILE A 140 -26.56 0.03 -15.64
C ILE A 140 -26.02 -1.40 -15.73
N GLU A 141 -25.89 -1.88 -16.97
CA GLU A 141 -25.20 -3.12 -17.27
C GLU A 141 -23.68 -2.89 -17.19
N VAL A 142 -23.00 -3.71 -16.39
CA VAL A 142 -21.54 -3.66 -16.27
C VAL A 142 -20.91 -4.24 -17.53
N LYS A 143 -20.10 -3.42 -18.21
CA LYS A 143 -19.35 -3.83 -19.42
C LYS A 143 -17.86 -3.66 -19.22
N THR A 144 -17.07 -4.50 -19.87
CA THR A 144 -15.61 -4.36 -19.92
C THR A 144 -15.26 -3.11 -20.73
N ARG A 145 -14.40 -2.26 -20.16
CA ARG A 145 -13.94 -1.04 -20.83
C ARG A 145 -12.77 -1.39 -21.75
N ASN A 146 -12.91 -1.12 -23.04
CA ASN A 146 -11.84 -1.23 -24.02
C ASN A 146 -11.54 0.16 -24.60
N TYR A 147 -10.27 0.56 -24.63
CA TYR A 147 -9.83 1.86 -25.13
C TYR A 147 -9.33 1.82 -26.59
N LYS A 148 -9.24 0.63 -27.19
CA LYS A 148 -8.95 0.48 -28.61
C LYS A 148 -10.19 0.92 -29.41
N VAL A 149 -9.96 1.81 -30.37
CA VAL A 149 -10.94 2.28 -31.36
C VAL A 149 -11.07 1.24 -32.46
#